data_AF-A0A2V8Q4Y4-F1
#
_entry.id   AF-A0A2V8Q4Y4-F1
#
_cell.length_a   1.000
_cell.length_b   1.000
_cell.length_c   1.000
_cell.angle_alpha   90.00
_cell.angle_beta   90.00
_cell.angle_gamma   90.00
#
_symmetry.space_group_name_H-M   'P 1'
#
loop_
_entity.id
_entity.type
_entity.pdbx_description
1 polymer ?
#
loop_
_entity_poly.entity_id
_entity_poly.type
_entity_poly.pdbx_seq_one_letter_code
_entity_poly.pdbx_strand_id
1 'polypeptide(L)'
;MAIDRISVRGARQHNLKNINVDIPRDQFTVITGLSGSGKSSLAFDTIYAEGQRRYVESLSAYARQFLDQLEKPDVDSVDGLSPAISIEQKTVSR
;
A
#
# COMPACT_ATOMS: atom_id res chain seq x y z
N MET A 1 15.30 -10.94 14.51
CA MET A 1 13.95 -11.52 14.65
C MET A 1 13.27 -11.45 13.29
N ALA A 2 12.51 -12.47 12.89
CA ALA A 2 11.79 -12.43 11.62
C ALA A 2 10.74 -11.30 11.67
N ILE A 3 10.60 -10.56 10.58
CA ILE A 3 9.52 -9.58 10.43
C ILE A 3 8.23 -10.39 10.23
N ASP A 4 7.35 -10.39 11.24
CA ASP A 4 6.13 -11.21 11.30
C ASP A 4 4.86 -10.46 10.86
N ARG A 5 4.95 -9.14 10.70
CA ARG A 5 3.81 -8.26 10.40
C ARG A 5 4.20 -7.05 9.54
N ILE A 6 3.22 -6.52 8.83
CA ILE A 6 3.23 -5.19 8.23
C ILE A 6 2.57 -4.25 9.23
N SER A 7 3.27 -3.22 9.68
CA SER A 7 2.75 -2.23 10.62
C SER A 7 2.51 -0.91 9.92
N VAL A 8 1.25 -0.54 9.76
CA VAL A 8 0.81 0.75 9.21
C VAL A 8 0.52 1.69 10.39
N ARG A 9 1.11 2.88 10.38
CA ARG A 9 0.93 3.89 11.44
C ARG A 9 0.47 5.22 10.86
N GLY A 10 -0.59 5.75 11.44
CA GLY A 10 -1.15 7.06 11.08
C GLY A 10 -1.65 7.14 9.65
N ALA A 11 -2.33 6.11 9.12
CA ALA A 11 -2.87 6.18 7.77
C ALA A 11 -4.06 7.16 7.70
N ARG A 12 -3.96 8.12 6.79
CA ARG A 12 -4.91 9.23 6.58
C ARG A 12 -5.36 9.38 5.13
N GLN A 13 -4.92 8.48 4.25
CA GLN A 13 -5.30 8.50 2.84
C GLN A 13 -6.83 8.54 2.67
N HIS A 14 -7.32 9.48 1.87
CA HIS A 14 -8.75 9.75 1.64
C HIS A 14 -9.55 9.97 2.94
N ASN A 15 -10.38 9.00 3.33
CA ASN A 15 -11.25 9.12 4.50
C ASN A 15 -10.75 8.36 5.73
N LEU A 16 -9.54 7.78 5.66
CA LEU A 16 -8.92 7.14 6.81
C LEU A 16 -8.66 8.16 7.93
N LYS A 17 -8.98 7.77 9.17
CA LYS A 17 -8.98 8.67 10.33
C LYS A 17 -7.75 8.44 11.21
N ASN A 18 -6.58 8.64 10.64
CA ASN A 18 -5.28 8.47 11.32
C ASN A 18 -5.16 7.08 11.99
N ILE A 19 -5.45 6.03 11.23
CA ILE A 19 -5.58 4.68 11.78
C ILE A 19 -4.22 3.97 11.89
N ASN A 20 -4.10 3.10 12.89
CA ASN A 20 -2.97 2.20 13.07
C ASN A 20 -3.46 0.76 12.85
N VAL A 21 -2.75 -0.01 12.03
CA VAL A 21 -3.13 -1.39 11.71
C VAL A 21 -1.88 -2.26 11.68
N ASP A 22 -1.97 -3.45 12.27
CA ASP A 22 -0.98 -4.51 12.10
C ASP A 22 -1.59 -5.65 11.28
N ILE A 23 -0.90 -6.04 10.20
CA ILE A 23 -1.32 -7.11 9.30
C ILE A 23 -0.28 -8.23 9.38
N PRO A 24 -0.65 -9.48 9.69
CA PRO A 24 0.30 -10.57 9.73
C PRO A 24 0.90 -10.82 8.34
N ARG A 25 2.23 -10.98 8.27
CA ARG A 25 2.92 -11.36 7.05
C ARG A 25 2.72 -12.84 6.76
N ASP A 26 2.89 -13.20 5.49
CA ASP A 26 2.82 -14.59 5.01
C ASP A 26 1.47 -15.27 5.32
N GLN A 27 0.42 -14.46 5.40
CA GLN A 27 -0.96 -14.90 5.65
C GLN A 27 -1.90 -14.34 4.58
N PHE A 28 -2.98 -15.07 4.33
CA PHE A 28 -4.10 -14.58 3.53
C PHE A 28 -4.98 -13.66 4.36
N THR A 29 -4.73 -12.35 4.29
CA THR A 29 -5.49 -11.33 5.02
C THR A 29 -6.61 -10.76 4.15
N VAL A 30 -7.83 -10.76 4.66
CA VAL A 30 -9.01 -10.16 4.00
C VAL A 30 -9.39 -8.86 4.69
N ILE A 31 -9.50 -7.77 3.92
CA ILE A 31 -10.04 -6.48 4.39
C ILE A 31 -11.50 -6.39 3.97
N THR A 32 -12.40 -6.26 4.95
CA THR A 32 -13.86 -6.24 4.74
C THR A 32 -14.51 -5.01 5.38
N GLY A 33 -15.78 -4.76 5.04
CA GLY A 33 -16.55 -3.60 5.51
C GLY A 33 -17.45 -2.99 4.44
N LEU A 34 -18.36 -2.10 4.86
CA LEU A 34 -19.33 -1.42 3.99
C LEU A 34 -18.65 -0.65 2.84
N SER A 35 -19.37 -0.44 1.73
CA SER A 35 -18.89 0.44 0.66
C SER A 35 -18.53 1.82 1.20
N GLY A 36 -17.42 2.40 0.74
CA GLY A 36 -16.92 3.69 1.22
C GLY A 36 -16.23 3.67 2.59
N SER A 37 -16.08 2.52 3.25
CA SER A 37 -15.46 2.45 4.59
C SER A 37 -13.93 2.68 4.64
N GLY A 38 -13.28 2.93 3.50
CA GLY A 38 -11.82 3.12 3.41
C GLY A 38 -11.01 1.85 3.14
N LYS A 39 -11.64 0.72 2.76
CA LYS A 39 -10.92 -0.53 2.44
C LYS A 39 -9.88 -0.35 1.34
N SER A 40 -10.31 0.22 0.20
CA SER A 40 -9.42 0.47 -0.93
C SER A 40 -8.35 1.51 -0.59
N SER A 41 -8.72 2.52 0.22
CA SER A 41 -7.79 3.52 0.70
C SER A 41 -6.67 2.93 1.54
N LEU A 42 -6.96 1.93 2.37
CA LEU A 42 -5.95 1.20 3.12
C LEU A 42 -5.16 0.22 2.22
N ALA A 43 -5.86 -0.61 1.45
CA ALA A 43 -5.26 -1.71 0.69
C ALA A 43 -4.44 -1.22 -0.51
N PHE A 44 -5.06 -0.43 -1.38
CA PHE A 44 -4.49 0.01 -2.64
C PHE A 44 -3.76 1.35 -2.48
N ASP A 45 -4.48 2.35 -1.96
CA ASP A 45 -3.96 3.72 -1.97
C ASP A 45 -2.92 3.97 -0.87
N THR A 46 -2.77 3.08 0.12
CA THR A 46 -1.74 3.18 1.17
C THR A 46 -0.72 2.04 1.08
N ILE A 47 -1.14 0.79 1.31
CA ILE A 47 -0.21 -0.35 1.46
C ILE A 47 0.45 -0.69 0.12
N TYR A 48 -0.33 -0.89 -0.94
CA TYR A 48 0.21 -1.17 -2.28
C TYR A 48 1.02 0.01 -2.80
N ALA A 49 0.48 1.23 -2.69
CA ALA A 49 1.17 2.44 -3.15
C ALA A 49 2.56 2.59 -2.52
N GLU A 50 2.69 2.42 -1.19
CA GLU A 50 3.99 2.43 -0.54
C GLU A 50 4.90 1.28 -0.96
N GLY A 51 4.35 0.07 -1.11
CA GLY A 51 5.12 -1.11 -1.48
C GLY A 51 5.75 -0.98 -2.86
N GLN A 52 4.98 -0.46 -3.82
CA GLN A 52 5.49 -0.17 -5.16
C GLN A 52 6.43 1.03 -5.18
N ARG A 53 6.08 2.14 -4.50
CA ARG A 53 6.94 3.35 -4.44
C ARG A 53 8.35 3.01 -3.94
N ARG A 54 8.46 2.31 -2.81
CA ARG A 54 9.75 1.90 -2.23
C ARG A 54 10.53 0.96 -3.14
N TYR A 55 9.84 0.06 -3.85
CA TYR A 55 10.48 -0.83 -4.81
C TYR A 55 11.07 -0.04 -5.99
N VAL A 56 10.32 0.90 -6.56
CA VAL A 56 10.81 1.77 -7.65
C VAL A 56 11.99 2.63 -7.20
N GLU A 57 11.98 3.12 -5.96
CA GLU A 57 13.11 3.88 -5.37
C GLU A 57 14.40 3.07 -5.26
N SER A 58 14.29 1.74 -5.11
CA SER A 58 15.45 0.84 -5.07
C SER A 58 16.12 0.62 -6.44
N LEU A 59 15.45 1.01 -7.53
CA LEU A 59 15.97 0.86 -8.89
C LEU A 59 16.95 1.97 -9.27
N SER A 60 17.70 1.73 -10.35
CA SER A 60 18.65 2.69 -10.89
C SER A 60 17.96 4.00 -11.28
N ALA A 61 18.67 5.12 -11.18
CA ALA A 61 18.14 6.42 -11.59
C ALA A 61 17.65 6.43 -13.04
N TYR A 62 18.30 5.65 -13.91
CA TYR A 62 17.90 5.45 -15.30
C TYR A 62 16.55 4.73 -15.41
N ALA A 63 16.37 3.62 -14.70
CA ALA A 63 15.11 2.87 -14.72
C ALA A 63 13.93 3.72 -14.20
N ARG A 64 14.17 4.58 -13.19
CA ARG A 64 13.15 5.49 -12.64
C ARG A 64 12.64 6.55 -13.62
N GLN A 65 13.33 6.81 -14.74
CA GLN A 65 12.86 7.75 -15.76
C GLN A 65 11.66 7.20 -16.56
N PHE A 66 11.47 5.88 -16.58
CA PHE A 66 10.45 5.21 -17.39
C PHE A 66 9.32 4.58 -16.57
N LEU A 67 9.37 4.72 -15.25
CA LEU A 67 8.40 4.13 -14.34
C LEU A 67 7.52 5.21 -13.75
N ASP A 68 6.22 4.94 -13.71
CA ASP A 68 5.27 5.80 -13.02
C ASP A 68 5.66 5.87 -11.53
N GLN A 69 5.97 7.08 -11.08
CA GLN A 69 6.20 7.35 -9.67
C GLN A 69 4.84 7.47 -9.00
N LEU A 70 4.52 6.51 -8.14
CA LEU A 70 3.38 6.66 -7.26
C LEU A 70 3.67 7.75 -6.24
N GLU A 71 2.69 8.62 -6.04
CA GLU A 71 2.73 9.61 -4.96
C GLU A 71 2.85 8.91 -3.61
N LYS A 72 3.63 9.49 -2.70
CA LYS A 72 3.72 9.02 -1.33
C LYS A 72 2.35 9.21 -0.66
N PRO A 73 1.67 8.15 -0.19
CA PRO A 73 0.40 8.30 0.50
C PRO A 73 0.55 9.01 1.84
N ASP A 74 -0.56 9.56 2.33
CA ASP A 74 -0.61 10.22 3.63
C ASP A 74 -0.65 9.18 4.77
N VAL A 75 0.54 8.82 5.24
CA VAL A 75 0.81 7.85 6.31
C VAL A 75 2.10 8.23 7.05
N ASP A 76 2.15 8.00 8.36
CA ASP A 76 3.35 8.30 9.16
C ASP A 76 4.47 7.30 8.90
N SER A 77 4.17 6.01 9.04
CA SER A 77 5.10 4.93 8.70
C SER A 77 4.37 3.69 8.21
N VAL A 78 5.09 2.92 7.39
CA VAL A 78 4.72 1.54 7.06
C VAL A 78 5.96 0.68 7.22
N ASP A 79 5.96 -0.24 8.16
CA ASP A 79 7.11 -1.09 8.48
C ASP A 79 6.83 -2.54 8.09
N GLY A 80 7.88 -3.29 7.77
CA GLY A 80 7.74 -4.68 7.38
C GLY A 80 6.95 -4.89 6.09
N LEU A 81 7.03 -3.95 5.13
CA LEU A 81 6.36 -4.03 3.84
C LEU A 81 7.26 -4.67 2.77
N SER A 82 6.72 -5.59 1.98
CA SER A 82 7.38 -6.17 0.80
C SER A 82 7.09 -5.31 -0.45
N PRO A 83 7.87 -5.45 -1.54
CA PRO A 83 7.43 -5.02 -2.85
C PRO A 83 6.03 -5.54 -3.15
N ALA A 84 5.14 -4.67 -3.61
CA ALA A 84 3.72 -4.96 -3.75
C ALA A 84 3.29 -4.96 -5.21
N ILE A 85 2.30 -5.81 -5.52
CA ILE A 85 1.64 -5.90 -6.83
C ILE A 85 0.14 -5.79 -6.57
N SER A 86 -0.55 -4.91 -7.29
CA SER A 86 -2.02 -4.89 -7.27
C SER A 86 -2.56 -5.78 -8.39
N ILE A 87 -3.58 -6.56 -8.05
CA ILE A 87 -4.36 -7.35 -9.00
C ILE A 87 -5.80 -6.85 -8.86
N GLU A 88 -6.23 -6.03 -9.80
CA GLU A 88 -7.52 -5.37 -9.80
C GLU A 88 -8.27 -5.71 -11.08
N GLN A 89 -9.60 -5.84 -10.98
CA GLN A 89 -10.45 -5.80 -12.16
C GLN A 89 -10.67 -4.34 -12.57
N LYS A 90 -9.69 -3.74 -13.24
CA LYS A 90 -9.93 -2.47 -13.93
C LYS A 90 -10.75 -2.76 -15.18
N THR A 91 -11.99 -2.28 -15.21
CA THR A 91 -12.81 -2.34 -16.42
C THR A 91 -12.03 -1.63 -17.53
N VAL A 92 -11.61 -2.38 -18.55
CA VAL A 92 -11.05 -1.76 -19.75
C VAL A 92 -12.17 -0.92 -20.34
N SER A 93 -12.09 0.39 -20.17
CA SER A 93 -12.96 1.33 -20.88
C SER A 93 -12.78 1.05 -22.37
N ARG A 94 -13.85 0.62 -23.03
CA ARG A 94 -13.90 0.58 -24.50
C ARG A 94 -13.76 1.97 -25.08
#